data_AF-A0A2V9ZXM9-F1
#
_entry.id   AF-A0A2V9ZXM9-F1
#
_cell.length_a   1.000
_cell.length_b   1.000
_cell.length_c   1.000
_cell.angle_alpha   90.00
_cell.angle_beta   90.00
_cell.angle_gamma   90.00
#
_symmetry.space_group_name_H-M   'P 1'
#
loop_
_entity.id
_entity.type
_entity.pdbx_description
1 polymer ?
#
loop_
_entity_poly.entity_id
_entity_poly.type
_entity_poly.pdbx_seq_one_letter_code
_entity_poly.pdbx_strand_id
1 'polypeptide(L)' 'MIPLEEKIERTQRLLRRLEEDRPLLAVRVAELGQEHQESAKQFAAQLVNETRAELQRLLEKKSQDFDFFLPSPAD' A
#
# COMPACT_ATOMS: atom_id res chain seq x y z
N MET A 1 -4.84 -18.16 8.38
CA MET A 1 -4.48 -16.73 8.51
C MET A 1 -3.20 -16.49 7.72
N ILE A 2 -3.09 -15.38 6.99
CA ILE A 2 -1.85 -14.99 6.30
C ILE A 2 -0.87 -14.39 7.33
N PRO A 3 0.40 -14.83 7.39
CA PRO A 3 1.44 -14.25 8.27
C PRO A 3 1.65 -12.74 8.05
N LEU A 4 2.12 -12.03 9.08
CA LEU A 4 2.35 -10.58 9.02
C LEU A 4 3.39 -10.21 7.95
N GLU A 5 4.50 -10.93 7.88
CA GLU A 5 5.53 -10.79 6.83
C GLU A 5 4.92 -10.93 5.44
N GLU A 6 4.10 -11.97 5.24
CA GLU A 6 3.49 -12.22 3.94
C GLU A 6 2.49 -11.11 3.56
N LYS A 7 1.77 -10.54 4.54
CA LYS A 7 0.94 -9.35 4.32
C LYS A 7 1.78 -8.15 3.91
N ILE A 8 2.87 -7.86 4.62
CA ILE A 8 3.79 -6.76 4.29
C ILE A 8 4.31 -6.90 2.87
N GLU A 9 4.81 -8.07 2.50
CA GLU A 9 5.33 -8.31 1.15
C GLU A 9 4.25 -8.14 0.07
N ARG A 10 3.04 -8.66 0.31
CA ARG A 10 1.92 -8.51 -0.62
C ARG A 10 1.56 -7.04 -0.82
N THR A 11 1.50 -6.25 0.26
CA THR A 11 1.21 -4.82 0.20
C THR A 11 2.32 -4.04 -0.50
N GLN A 12 3.59 -4.36 -0.25
CA GLN A 12 4.73 -3.76 -0.97
C GLN A 12 4.68 -4.06 -2.47
N ARG A 13 4.38 -5.32 -2.85
CA ARG A 13 4.23 -5.71 -4.25
C ARG A 13 3.08 -4.98 -4.92
N LEU A 14 1.95 -4.81 -4.24
CA LEU A 14 0.83 -4.03 -4.73
C LEU A 14 1.21 -2.56 -4.95
N LEU A 15 1.81 -1.92 -3.94
CA LEU A 15 2.22 -0.52 -4.02
C LEU A 15 3.15 -0.27 -5.22
N ARG A 16 4.16 -1.14 -5.39
CA ARG A 16 5.10 -1.05 -6.52
C ARG A 16 4.37 -1.11 -7.86
N ARG A 17 3.45 -2.07 -8.04
CA ARG A 17 2.67 -2.20 -9.27
C ARG A 17 1.82 -0.97 -9.54
N LEU A 18 1.18 -0.40 -8.52
CA LEU A 18 0.38 0.82 -8.66
C LEU A 18 1.23 2.03 -9.07
N GLU A 19 2.44 2.15 -8.52
CA GLU A 19 3.38 3.22 -8.85
C GLU A 19 3.95 3.07 -10.26
N GLU A 20 4.32 1.84 -10.66
CA GLU A 20 4.82 1.51 -12.01
C GLU A 20 3.75 1.68 -13.08
N ASP A 21 2.48 1.35 -12.80
CA ASP A 21 1.37 1.49 -13.75
C ASP A 21 0.83 2.92 -13.86
N ARG A 22 1.15 3.80 -12.89
CA ARG A 22 0.63 5.18 -12.84
C ARG A 22 0.83 5.97 -14.16
N PRO A 23 1.98 5.91 -14.85
CA PRO A 23 2.17 6.61 -16.13
C PRO A 23 1.24 6.11 -17.24
N LEU A 24 0.85 4.82 -17.19
CA LEU A 24 0.00 4.19 -18.21
C LEU A 24 -1.48 4.47 -17.98
N LEU A 25 -1.88 4.91 -16.79
CA LEU A 25 -3.27 5.16 -16.45
C LEU A 25 -3.93 6.15 -17.42
N ALA A 26 -3.24 7.23 -17.77
CA ALA A 26 -3.76 8.24 -18.70
C ALA A 26 -4.09 7.65 -20.09
N VAL A 27 -3.26 6.72 -20.56
CA VAL A 27 -3.48 6.03 -21.84
C VAL A 27 -4.66 5.07 -21.73
N ARG A 28 -4.76 4.30 -20.64
CA ARG A 28 -5.83 3.31 -20.44
C ARG A 28 -7.22 3.91 -20.34
N VAL A 29 -7.34 5.15 -19.85
CA VAL A 29 -8.64 5.83 -19.68
C VAL A 29 -8.96 6.79 -20.82
N ALA A 30 -8.09 6.94 -21.82
CA ALA A 30 -8.23 7.96 -22.87
C ALA A 30 -9.56 7.87 -23.65
N GLU A 31 -10.07 6.66 -23.85
CA GLU A 31 -11.33 6.40 -24.57
C GLU A 31 -12.59 6.65 -23.71
N LEU A 32 -12.43 6.92 -22.42
CA LEU A 32 -13.54 7.21 -21.51
C LEU A 32 -13.93 8.70 -21.58
N GLY A 33 -15.18 9.01 -21.26
CA GLY A 33 -15.61 10.40 -21.07
C GLY A 33 -14.87 11.09 -19.92
N GLN A 34 -14.77 12.43 -19.96
CA GLN A 34 -13.97 13.22 -19.01
C GLN A 34 -14.25 12.91 -17.53
N GLU A 35 -15.53 12.80 -17.16
CA GLU A 35 -15.94 12.46 -15.79
C GLU A 35 -15.35 11.11 -15.33
N HIS A 36 -15.44 10.09 -16.19
CA HIS A 36 -14.89 8.76 -15.91
C HIS A 36 -13.35 8.78 -15.85
N GLN A 37 -12.70 9.61 -16.68
CA GLN A 37 -11.24 9.79 -16.58
C GLN A 37 -10.82 10.42 -15.26
N GLU A 38 -11.52 11.48 -14.83
CA GLU A 38 -11.25 12.16 -13.57
C GLU A 38 -11.51 11.22 -12.37
N SER A 39 -12.63 10.52 -12.39
CA SER A 39 -12.97 9.50 -11.38
C SER A 39 -11.89 8.41 -11.29
N ALA A 40 -11.46 7.84 -12.42
CA ALA A 40 -10.44 6.81 -12.44
C ALA A 40 -9.07 7.31 -11.91
N LYS A 41 -8.68 8.54 -12.25
CA LYS A 41 -7.45 9.18 -11.75
C LYS A 41 -7.51 9.42 -10.24
N GLN A 42 -8.65 9.89 -9.74
CA GLN A 42 -8.87 10.10 -8.30
C GLN A 42 -8.84 8.78 -7.55
N PHE A 43 -9.54 7.76 -8.05
CA PHE A 43 -9.55 6.42 -7.46
C PHE A 43 -8.15 5.82 -7.40
N ALA A 44 -7.38 5.90 -8.49
CA ALA A 44 -6.01 5.41 -8.50
C ALA A 44 -5.12 6.14 -7.48
N ALA A 45 -5.27 7.46 -7.34
CA ALA A 45 -4.54 8.23 -6.33
C ALA A 45 -4.92 7.83 -4.90
N GLN A 46 -6.21 7.65 -4.64
CA GLN A 46 -6.71 7.18 -3.34
C GLN A 46 -6.17 5.79 -3.01
N LEU A 47 -6.24 4.85 -3.95
CA LEU A 47 -5.77 3.48 -3.76
C LEU A 47 -4.28 3.43 -3.41
N VAL A 48 -3.45 4.26 -4.06
CA VAL A 48 -2.03 4.37 -3.71
C VAL A 48 -1.84 4.88 -2.28
N ASN A 49 -2.58 5.91 -1.88
CA ASN A 49 -2.49 6.48 -0.53
C ASN A 49 -2.94 5.48 0.54
N GLU A 50 -4.04 4.77 0.32
CA GLU A 50 -4.53 3.71 1.21
C GLU A 50 -3.53 2.56 1.32
N THR A 51 -2.93 2.14 0.21
CA THR A 51 -1.92 1.07 0.20
C THR A 51 -0.67 1.49 0.98
N ARG A 52 -0.24 2.75 0.89
CA ARG A 52 0.87 3.29 1.69
C ARG A 52 0.54 3.33 3.19
N ALA A 53 -0.66 3.79 3.54
CA ALA A 53 -1.12 3.84 4.93
C ALA A 53 -1.18 2.44 5.55
N GLU A 54 -1.70 1.44 4.81
CA GLU A 54 -1.72 0.06 5.27
C GLU A 54 -0.31 -0.52 5.40
N LEU A 55 0.59 -0.26 4.44
CA LEU A 55 1.98 -0.70 4.56
C LEU A 55 2.65 -0.13 5.81
N GLN A 56 2.45 1.17 6.08
CA GLN A 56 2.97 1.81 7.29
C GLN A 56 2.43 1.14 8.55
N ARG A 57 1.12 0.91 8.64
CA ARG A 57 0.48 0.22 9.77
C ARG A 57 1.04 -1.18 9.99
N LEU A 58 1.27 -1.94 8.93
CA LEU A 58 1.82 -3.29 9.02
C LEU A 58 3.28 -3.28 9.51
N LEU A 59 4.08 -2.30 9.08
CA LEU A 59 5.45 -2.12 9.55
C LEU A 59 5.48 -1.71 11.03
N GLU A 60 4.62 -0.78 11.45
CA GLU A 60 4.46 -0.39 12.86
C GLU A 60 4.08 -1.60 13.72
N LYS A 61 3.14 -2.44 13.26
CA LYS A 61 2.78 -3.67 13.94
C LYS A 61 3.95 -4.64 14.06
N LYS A 62 4.76 -4.79 13.01
CA LYS A 62 5.96 -5.66 13.05
C LYS A 62 6.98 -5.16 14.06
N SER A 63 7.19 -3.84 14.15
CA SER A 63 8.08 -3.25 15.16
C SER A 63 7.56 -3.49 16.58
N GLN A 64 6.27 -3.29 16.82
CA GLN A 64 5.64 -3.57 18.12
C GLN A 64 5.75 -5.04 18.52
N ASP A 65 5.51 -5.95 17.58
CA ASP A 65 5.67 -7.39 17.81
C ASP A 65 7.14 -7.70 18.18
N PHE A 66 8.12 -7.05 17.55
CA PHE A 66 9.55 -7.20 17.89
C PHE A 66 9.90 -6.64 19.28
N ASP A 67 9.43 -5.45 19.63
CA ASP A 67 9.70 -4.81 20.93
C ASP A 67 9.17 -5.65 22.10
N PHE A 68 8.07 -6.39 21.90
CA PHE A 68 7.51 -7.30 22.91
C PHE A 68 8.40 -8.51 23.22
N PHE A 69 9.30 -8.92 22.30
CA PHE A 69 10.21 -10.05 22.50
C PHE A 69 11.55 -9.66 23.11
N LEU A 70 11.82 -8.37 23.34
CA LEU A 70 13.03 -7.93 24.02
C LEU A 70 12.87 -8.11 25.53
N PRO A 71 13.77 -8.87 26.22
CA PRO A 71 13.71 -8.98 27.67
C PRO A 71 13.93 -7.60 28.29
N SER A 72 13.09 -7.25 29.27
CA SER A 72 13.25 -6.02 30.04
C SER A 72 14.65 -6.00 30.67
N PRO A 73 15.40 -4.88 30.60
CA PRO A 73 16.69 -4.79 31.25
C PRO A 73 16.51 -5.09 32.75
N ALA A 74 17.35 -5.96 33.29
CA ALA A 74 17.39 -6.20 34.73
C ALA A 74 18.01 -4.96 35.38
N ASP A 75 17.23 -4.29 36.25
CA ASP A 75 17.71 -3.24 37.16
C ASP A 75 18.71 -3.80 38.18
#